data_AF-U7Q9I9-F1
#
_entry.id   AF-U7Q9I9-F1
#
_cell.length_a   1.000
_cell.length_b   1.000
_cell.length_c   1.000
_cell.angle_alpha   90.00
_cell.angle_beta   90.00
_cell.angle_gamma   90.00
#
_symmetry.space_group_name_H-M   'P 1'
#
loop_
_entity.id
_entity.type
_entity.pdbx_description
1 polymer ?
#
loop_
_entity_poly.entity_id
_entity_poly.type
_entity_poly.pdbx_seq_one_letter_code
_entity_poly.pdbx_strand_id
1 'polypeptide(L)'
;ASILKVLEDKPISEIDDQTLIMADISRKAIRQVQDFVRTLLEDNIPQQKIDPSRIDGVIHTLTTGRITHDCPIMAEEAAELGLPVTPGLPKSIYDLMDLYPQPRGNRPTVQYIPMPYNQPGAIPERTKKSDRR
;
A
#
# COMPACT_ATOMS: atom_id res chain seq x y z
N ALA A 1 -10.41 3.31 4.67
CA ALA A 1 -9.84 1.98 4.98
C ALA A 1 -10.94 1.01 5.42
N SER A 2 -11.05 -0.16 4.78
CA SER A 2 -12.24 -1.03 4.87
C SER A 2 -12.55 -1.60 6.26
N ILE A 3 -11.55 -1.92 7.09
CA ILE A 3 -11.77 -2.46 8.44
C ILE A 3 -12.40 -1.42 9.38
N LEU A 4 -12.00 -0.15 9.25
CA LEU A 4 -12.57 0.92 10.07
C LEU A 4 -14.03 1.19 9.71
N LYS A 5 -14.38 1.05 8.43
CA LYS A 5 -15.74 1.23 7.93
C LYS A 5 -16.74 0.22 8.54
N VAL A 6 -16.28 -0.99 8.86
CA VAL A 6 -17.12 -2.00 9.53
C VAL A 6 -17.64 -1.51 10.89
N LEU A 7 -16.85 -0.69 11.60
CA LEU A 7 -17.27 -0.11 12.88
C LEU A 7 -18.33 1.00 12.74
N GLU A 8 -18.43 1.60 11.56
CA GLU A 8 -19.44 2.64 11.24
C GLU A 8 -20.74 1.99 10.75
N ASP A 9 -20.62 0.91 9.97
CA ASP A 9 -21.73 0.28 9.27
C ASP A 9 -22.50 -0.76 10.12
N LYS A 10 -21.92 -1.27 11.21
CA LYS A 10 -22.51 -2.32 12.06
C LYS A 10 -22.57 -1.95 13.53
N PRO A 11 -23.61 -2.40 14.27
CA PRO A 11 -23.63 -2.26 15.72
C PRO A 11 -22.50 -3.11 16.34
N ILE A 12 -21.83 -2.58 17.37
CA ILE A 12 -20.67 -3.23 18.03
C ILE A 12 -20.98 -4.67 18.46
N SER A 13 -22.21 -4.97 18.87
CA SER A 13 -22.64 -6.32 19.30
C SER A 13 -22.59 -7.38 18.20
N GLU A 14 -22.55 -6.97 16.92
CA GLU A 14 -22.49 -7.87 15.76
C GLU A 14 -21.07 -7.95 15.16
N ILE A 15 -20.09 -7.33 15.79
CA ILE A 15 -18.71 -7.29 15.32
C ILE A 15 -17.87 -8.24 16.17
N ASP A 16 -17.16 -9.13 15.51
CA ASP A 16 -16.25 -10.07 16.17
C ASP A 16 -15.07 -9.34 16.85
N ASP A 17 -14.61 -9.86 17.99
CA ASP A 17 -13.52 -9.30 18.79
C ASP A 17 -12.22 -9.15 17.98
N GLN A 18 -11.92 -10.07 17.06
CA GLN A 18 -10.73 -9.97 16.21
C GLN A 18 -10.84 -8.77 15.27
N THR A 19 -12.05 -8.45 14.79
CA THR A 19 -12.28 -7.29 13.94
C THR A 19 -12.11 -5.98 14.72
N LEU A 20 -12.54 -5.95 16.00
CA LEU A 20 -12.31 -4.80 16.89
C LEU A 20 -10.82 -4.56 17.14
N ILE A 21 -10.05 -5.62 17.40
CA ILE A 21 -8.59 -5.54 17.55
C ILE A 21 -7.93 -5.07 16.26
N MET A 22 -8.31 -5.65 15.12
CA MET A 22 -7.78 -5.26 13.82
C MET A 22 -8.09 -3.80 13.48
N ALA A 23 -9.26 -3.31 13.89
CA ALA A 23 -9.62 -1.90 13.72
C ALA A 23 -8.75 -0.97 14.55
N ASP A 24 -8.44 -1.33 15.81
CA ASP A 24 -7.48 -0.56 16.62
C ASP A 24 -6.08 -0.52 15.99
N ILE A 25 -5.58 -1.68 15.54
CA ILE A 25 -4.31 -1.78 14.81
C ILE A 25 -4.35 -0.90 13.55
N SER A 26 -5.44 -0.95 12.79
CA SER A 26 -5.63 -0.16 11.57
C SER A 26 -5.58 1.35 11.86
N ARG A 27 -6.21 1.83 12.95
CA ARG A 27 -6.14 3.25 13.33
C ARG A 27 -4.72 3.69 13.65
N LYS A 28 -3.98 2.87 14.39
CA LYS A 28 -2.57 3.14 14.75
C LYS A 28 -1.69 3.16 13.50
N ALA A 29 -1.86 2.18 12.61
CA ALA A 29 -1.14 2.11 11.35
C ALA A 29 -1.38 3.34 10.47
N ILE A 30 -2.63 3.78 10.31
CA ILE A 30 -2.94 4.98 9.53
C ILE A 30 -2.24 6.21 10.12
N ARG A 31 -2.27 6.41 11.44
CA ARG A 31 -1.57 7.53 12.09
C ARG A 31 -0.05 7.48 11.85
N GLN A 32 0.56 6.31 12.03
CA GLN A 32 1.99 6.13 11.78
C GLN A 32 2.37 6.46 10.32
N VAL A 33 1.56 6.03 9.35
CA VAL A 33 1.79 6.38 7.94
C VAL A 33 1.59 7.87 7.71
N GLN A 34 0.58 8.50 8.32
CA GLN A 34 0.37 9.95 8.22
C GLN A 34 1.56 10.74 8.75
N ASP A 35 2.10 10.36 9.92
CA ASP A 35 3.26 10.99 10.53
C ASP A 35 4.53 10.81 9.68
N PHE A 36 4.71 9.61 9.11
CA PHE A 36 5.81 9.33 8.21
C PHE A 36 5.72 10.16 6.92
N VAL A 37 4.55 10.18 6.26
CA VAL A 37 4.34 10.98 5.05
C VAL A 37 4.51 12.45 5.34
N ARG A 38 4.00 12.95 6.48
CA ARG A 38 4.22 14.34 6.92
C ARG A 38 5.70 14.68 6.96
N THR A 39 6.50 13.83 7.61
CA THR A 39 7.95 14.01 7.71
C THR A 39 8.61 14.12 6.33
N LEU A 40 8.16 13.34 5.35
CA LEU A 40 8.68 13.40 3.97
C LEU A 40 8.26 14.66 3.20
N LEU A 41 7.05 15.18 3.44
CA LEU A 41 6.54 16.35 2.72
C LEU A 41 7.00 17.68 3.35
N GLU A 42 7.28 17.68 4.65
CA GLU A 42 7.88 18.81 5.37
C GLU A 42 9.41 18.89 5.19
N ASP A 43 10.02 17.90 4.52
CA ASP A 43 11.43 17.95 4.15
C ASP A 43 11.70 19.11 3.18
N ASN A 44 12.60 19.99 3.61
CA ASN A 44 12.97 21.20 2.90
C ASN A 44 14.38 21.14 2.30
N ILE A 45 15.01 19.96 2.28
CA ILE A 45 16.36 19.78 1.75
C ILE A 45 16.32 19.19 0.33
N PRO A 46 16.98 19.80 -0.67
CA PRO A 46 17.67 21.10 -0.63
C PRO A 46 16.72 22.32 -0.71
N GLN A 47 15.44 22.10 -1.04
CA GLN A 47 14.39 23.10 -1.01
C GLN A 47 13.04 22.44 -0.73
N GLN A 48 12.09 23.20 -0.17
CA GLN A 48 10.71 22.77 0.03
C GLN A 48 10.07 22.41 -1.33
N LYS A 49 9.59 21.17 -1.47
CA LYS A 49 9.06 20.66 -2.74
C LYS A 49 7.56 20.89 -2.91
N ILE A 50 6.83 21.09 -1.82
CA ILE A 50 5.37 21.18 -1.78
C ILE A 50 4.98 22.42 -0.97
N ASP A 51 3.97 23.15 -1.42
CA ASP A 51 3.37 24.24 -0.66
C ASP A 51 2.89 23.73 0.72
N PRO A 52 3.38 24.30 1.83
CA PRO A 52 2.99 23.89 3.18
C PRO A 52 1.48 23.86 3.41
N SER A 53 0.71 24.72 2.74
CA SER A 53 -0.76 24.76 2.84
C SER A 53 -1.45 23.51 2.28
N ARG A 54 -0.77 22.76 1.40
CA ARG A 54 -1.32 21.56 0.75
C ARG A 54 -0.97 20.27 1.46
N ILE A 55 0.03 20.27 2.34
CA ILE A 55 0.59 19.06 2.98
C ILE A 55 -0.51 18.19 3.62
N ASP A 56 -1.40 18.79 4.40
CA ASP A 56 -2.47 18.06 5.07
C ASP A 56 -3.43 17.37 4.09
N GLY A 57 -3.74 18.03 2.98
CA GLY A 57 -4.58 17.47 1.92
C GLY A 57 -3.91 16.28 1.21
N VAL A 58 -2.60 16.37 0.96
CA VAL A 58 -1.81 15.28 0.38
C VAL A 58 -1.77 14.08 1.33
N ILE A 59 -1.43 14.31 2.60
CA ILE A 59 -1.37 13.26 3.63
C ILE A 59 -2.72 12.54 3.71
N HIS A 60 -3.82 13.30 3.82
CA HIS A 60 -5.14 12.70 3.93
C HIS A 60 -5.48 11.82 2.72
N THR A 61 -5.21 12.32 1.51
CA THR A 61 -5.53 11.60 0.26
C THR A 61 -4.74 10.31 0.13
N LEU A 62 -3.44 10.34 0.41
CA LEU A 62 -2.56 9.17 0.25
C LEU A 62 -2.73 8.11 1.34
N THR A 63 -3.24 8.47 2.53
CA THR A 63 -3.27 7.56 3.69
C THR A 63 -4.64 6.99 4.06
N THR A 64 -5.74 7.60 3.60
CA THR A 64 -7.11 7.17 4.01
C THR A 64 -7.71 6.06 3.15
N GLY A 65 -6.99 5.62 2.12
CA GLY A 65 -7.44 4.57 1.20
C GLY A 65 -8.43 5.08 0.16
N ARG A 66 -8.31 6.36 -0.26
CA ARG A 66 -8.95 6.88 -1.48
C ARG A 66 -8.36 6.23 -2.75
N ILE A 67 -7.08 5.88 -2.68
CA ILE A 67 -6.32 5.24 -3.75
C ILE A 67 -5.93 3.85 -3.26
N THR A 68 -6.23 2.83 -4.05
CA THR A 68 -5.77 1.46 -3.80
C THR A 68 -4.37 1.27 -4.37
N HIS A 69 -3.62 0.29 -3.86
CA HIS A 69 -2.24 0.03 -4.27
C HIS A 69 -2.08 -0.14 -5.79
N ASP A 70 -3.07 -0.72 -6.45
CA ASP A 70 -3.02 -1.03 -7.88
C ASP A 70 -3.60 0.10 -8.77
N CYS A 71 -4.05 1.20 -8.16
CA CYS A 71 -4.58 2.36 -8.88
C CYS A 71 -3.46 3.41 -9.04
N PRO A 72 -2.95 3.63 -10.27
CA PRO A 72 -1.94 4.65 -10.49
C PRO A 72 -2.53 6.05 -10.33
N ILE A 73 -1.73 6.97 -9.79
CA ILE A 73 -2.05 8.41 -9.75
C ILE A 73 -1.55 9.02 -11.06
N MET A 74 -2.45 9.59 -11.86
CA MET A 74 -2.07 10.22 -13.12
C MET A 74 -1.32 11.53 -12.89
N ALA A 75 -0.54 11.98 -13.88
CA ALA A 75 0.28 13.18 -13.75
C ALA A 75 -0.58 14.43 -13.46
N GLU A 76 -1.75 14.51 -14.11
CA GLU A 76 -2.72 15.57 -13.92
C GLU A 76 -3.27 15.57 -12.48
N GLU A 77 -3.70 14.40 -11.99
CA GLU A 77 -4.21 14.23 -10.62
C GLU A 77 -3.15 14.55 -9.56
N ALA A 78 -1.90 14.15 -9.80
CA ALA A 78 -0.79 14.46 -8.91
C ALA A 78 -0.49 15.97 -8.86
N ALA A 79 -0.58 16.66 -9.99
CA ALA A 79 -0.42 18.11 -10.06
C ALA A 79 -1.56 18.83 -9.31
N GLU A 80 -2.80 18.39 -9.49
CA GLU A 80 -3.96 18.92 -8.76
C GLU A 80 -3.81 18.73 -7.24
N LEU A 81 -3.30 17.58 -6.83
CA LEU A 81 -3.00 17.26 -5.43
C LEU A 81 -1.89 18.18 -4.84
N GLY A 82 -1.11 18.86 -5.69
CA GLY A 82 -0.03 19.75 -5.29
C GLY A 82 1.34 19.05 -5.17
N LEU A 83 1.48 17.85 -5.76
CA LEU A 83 2.77 17.18 -5.86
C LEU A 83 3.66 17.85 -6.91
N PRO A 84 4.98 17.86 -6.72
CA PRO A 84 5.94 18.46 -7.64
C PRO A 84 6.18 17.55 -8.85
N VAL A 85 5.20 17.44 -9.74
CA VAL A 85 5.28 16.62 -10.94
C VAL A 85 5.62 17.46 -12.16
N THR A 86 6.51 16.96 -13.01
CA THR A 86 6.82 17.54 -14.31
C THR A 86 6.52 16.49 -15.38
N PRO A 87 5.48 16.68 -16.20
CA PRO A 87 5.13 15.71 -17.24
C PRO A 87 6.16 15.74 -18.37
N GLY A 88 6.47 14.55 -18.89
CA GLY A 88 7.45 14.36 -19.95
C GLY A 88 8.90 14.37 -19.46
N LEU A 89 9.81 14.02 -20.37
CA LEU A 89 11.26 14.04 -20.13
C LEU A 89 11.93 14.99 -21.14
N PRO A 90 13.10 15.56 -20.80
CA PRO A 90 13.89 16.31 -21.77
C PRO A 90 14.26 15.44 -22.98
N LYS A 91 14.35 16.06 -24.17
CA LYS A 91 14.66 15.34 -25.42
C LYS A 91 15.95 14.51 -25.34
N SER A 92 16.98 15.02 -24.67
CA SER A 92 18.25 14.33 -24.47
C SER A 92 18.13 12.98 -23.75
N ILE A 93 17.10 12.82 -22.89
CA ILE A 93 16.84 11.54 -22.22
C ILE A 93 16.25 10.53 -23.22
N TYR A 94 15.37 10.95 -24.12
CA TYR A 94 14.87 10.09 -25.20
C TYR A 94 16.00 9.69 -26.15
N ASP A 95 16.87 10.63 -26.53
CA ASP A 95 18.04 10.35 -27.37
C ASP A 95 18.97 9.31 -26.71
N LEU A 96 19.11 9.35 -25.37
CA LEU A 96 19.85 8.33 -24.60
C LEU A 96 19.13 6.97 -24.61
N MET A 97 17.81 6.93 -24.44
CA MET A 97 17.03 5.68 -24.46
C MET A 97 17.11 4.99 -25.83
N ASP A 98 17.17 5.75 -26.92
CA ASP A 98 17.32 5.21 -28.28
C ASP A 98 18.64 4.44 -28.48
N LEU A 99 19.68 4.73 -27.68
CA LEU A 99 20.95 3.99 -27.69
C LEU A 99 20.84 2.60 -27.03
N TYR A 100 19.82 2.36 -26.21
CA TYR A 100 19.62 1.13 -25.44
C TYR A 100 18.23 0.53 -25.69
N PRO A 101 17.95 0.02 -26.91
CA PRO A 101 16.67 -0.59 -27.21
C PRO A 101 16.42 -1.81 -26.31
N GLN A 102 15.26 -1.84 -25.65
CA GLN A 102 14.85 -2.98 -24.84
C GLN A 102 14.74 -4.25 -25.72
N PRO A 103 15.36 -5.37 -25.34
CA PRO A 103 15.24 -6.61 -26.10
C PRO A 103 13.78 -7.06 -26.13
N ARG A 104 13.24 -7.31 -27.32
CA ARG A 104 11.83 -7.69 -27.56
C ARG A 104 11.45 -9.09 -27.04
N GLY A 105 12.31 -9.71 -26.25
CA GLY A 105 12.10 -11.05 -25.73
C GLY A 105 11.26 -11.00 -24.46
N ASN A 106 10.04 -11.54 -24.53
CA ASN A 106 9.23 -11.86 -23.35
C ASN A 106 9.92 -12.94 -22.52
N ARG A 107 10.92 -12.56 -21.73
CA ARG A 107 11.32 -13.35 -20.57
C ARG A 107 10.39 -12.93 -19.44
N PRO A 108 9.50 -13.82 -18.95
CA PRO A 108 8.74 -13.50 -17.76
C PRO A 108 9.75 -13.20 -16.64
N THR A 109 9.75 -11.96 -16.15
CA THR A 109 10.64 -11.50 -15.07
C THR A 109 10.30 -12.16 -13.74
N VAL A 110 9.10 -12.72 -13.65
CA VAL A 110 8.58 -13.46 -12.50
C VAL A 110 8.14 -14.84 -12.97
N GLN A 111 8.82 -15.88 -12.50
CA GLN A 111 8.34 -17.24 -12.61
C GLN A 111 7.27 -17.45 -11.54
N TYR A 112 5.99 -17.36 -11.92
CA TYR A 112 4.90 -17.77 -11.04
C TYR A 112 5.01 -19.27 -10.81
N ILE A 113 5.22 -19.69 -9.56
CA ILE A 113 4.97 -21.07 -9.15
C ILE A 113 3.44 -21.19 -9.06
N PRO A 114 2.79 -22.09 -9.82
CA PRO A 114 1.37 -22.33 -9.68
C PRO A 114 1.10 -22.88 -8.28
N MET A 115 0.46 -22.08 -7.43
CA MET A 115 -0.08 -22.56 -6.17
C MET A 115 -1.25 -23.50 -6.48
N PRO A 116 -1.38 -24.59 -5.71
CA PRO A 116 -2.14 -24.48 -4.48
C PRO A 116 -1.23 -24.42 -3.25
N TYR A 117 -1.49 -23.44 -2.36
CA TYR A 117 -0.94 -23.48 -1.00
C TYR A 117 -1.64 -24.66 -0.32
N ASN A 118 -0.97 -25.81 -0.24
CA ASN A 118 -1.34 -26.77 0.80
C ASN A 118 -1.19 -26.01 2.12
N GLN A 119 -2.32 -25.84 2.83
CA GLN A 119 -2.32 -25.33 4.19
C GLN A 119 -1.23 -26.10 4.96
N PRO A 120 -0.34 -25.41 5.69
CA PRO A 120 0.61 -26.08 6.57
C PRO A 120 -0.16 -27.10 7.39
N GLY A 121 0.23 -28.37 7.24
CA GLY A 121 -0.56 -29.52 7.63
C GLY A 121 -1.13 -29.39 9.04
N ALA A 122 -2.41 -29.75 9.18
CA ALA A 122 -3.02 -30.02 10.46
C ALA A 122 -2.07 -30.87 11.31
N ILE A 123 -1.83 -30.43 12.54
CA ILE A 123 -1.05 -31.17 13.54
C ILE A 123 -1.64 -32.58 13.62
N PRO A 124 -0.88 -33.65 13.39
CA PRO A 124 -1.43 -35.00 13.47
C PRO A 124 -1.98 -35.22 14.89
N GLU A 125 -3.25 -35.59 14.96
CA GLU A 125 -3.94 -35.85 16.21
C GLU A 125 -3.22 -36.99 16.95
N ARG A 126 -2.73 -36.70 18.15
CA ARG A 126 -1.98 -37.64 18.98
C ARG A 126 -2.91 -38.78 19.37
N THR A 127 -2.82 -39.89 18.65
CA THR A 127 -3.53 -41.13 18.99
C THR A 127 -3.15 -41.54 20.40
N LYS A 128 -4.12 -41.44 21.32
CA LYS A 128 -4.00 -41.99 22.67
C LYS A 128 -3.87 -43.51 22.50
N LYS A 129 -2.67 -44.06 22.73
CA LYS A 129 -2.50 -45.51 22.91
C LYS A 129 -3.44 -45.93 24.03
N SER A 130 -4.42 -46.76 23.70
CA SER A 130 -5.25 -47.44 24.68
C SER A 130 -4.37 -48.33 25.52
N ASP A 131 -4.26 -48.02 26.80
CA ASP A 131 -3.79 -48.94 27.82
C ASP A 131 -4.70 -50.18 27.75
N ARG A 132 -4.15 -51.29 27.27
CA ARG A 132 -4.76 -52.60 27.43
C ARG A 132 -3.85 -53.41 28.36
N ARG A 133 -4.48 -53.75 29.48
CA ARG A 133 -4.11 -54.68 30.56
C ARG A 133 -3.34 -55.91 30.09
#